data_AF-A0A559N563-F1
#
_entry.id   AF-A0A559N563-F1
#
_cell.length_a   1.000
_cell.length_b   1.000
_cell.length_c   1.000
_cell.angle_alpha   90.00
_cell.angle_beta   90.00
_cell.angle_gamma   90.00
#
_symmetry.space_group_name_H-M   'P 1'
#
loop_
_entity.id
_entity.type
_entity.pdbx_description
1 polymer ?
#
loop_
_entity_poly.entity_id
_entity_poly.type
_entity_poly.pdbx_seq_one_letter_code
_entity_poly.pdbx_strand_id
1 'polypeptide(L)'
;MDQKIKTLKIIHLAITFGIVAIYFTLGDITALKSFKVPALDASSVVFLALPLIAVFASNFVFKNTLKQAKDIKELEDKFGVYQTASIIRWAILEGAAFIILFLKPDFMLFGLLIILYMVFLSPTLDKMKNDFESVRIK
;
A
#
# COMPACT_ATOMS: atom_id res chain seq x y z
N MET A 1 -7.35 23.27 2.85
CA MET A 1 -7.17 21.90 2.30
C MET A 1 -5.78 21.57 1.72
N ASP A 2 -5.16 22.42 0.91
CA ASP A 2 -3.90 22.04 0.21
C ASP A 2 -2.75 21.66 1.15
N GLN A 3 -2.60 22.37 2.27
CA GLN A 3 -1.62 22.04 3.30
C GLN A 3 -1.84 20.64 3.89
N LYS A 4 -3.10 20.26 4.16
CA LYS A 4 -3.47 18.94 4.70
C LYS A 4 -3.08 17.82 3.72
N ILE A 5 -3.39 17.99 2.43
CA ILE A 5 -3.01 17.04 1.37
C ILE A 5 -1.48 16.98 1.21
N LYS A 6 -0.79 18.12 1.26
CA LYS A 6 0.68 18.18 1.22
C LYS A 6 1.29 17.37 2.36
N THR A 7 0.79 17.51 3.58
CA THR A 7 1.21 16.71 4.74
C THR A 7 0.98 15.22 4.49
N LEU A 8 -0.20 14.83 4.00
CA LEU A 8 -0.49 13.42 3.70
C LEU A 8 0.43 12.85 2.62
N LYS A 9 0.80 13.65 1.63
CA LYS A 9 1.78 13.27 0.58
C LYS A 9 3.19 13.07 1.15
N ILE A 10 3.60 13.89 2.13
CA ILE A 10 4.88 13.70 2.83
C ILE A 10 4.87 12.39 3.62
N ILE A 11 3.77 12.07 4.33
CA ILE A 11 3.62 10.79 5.04
C ILE A 11 3.72 9.62 4.06
N HIS A 12 3.01 9.69 2.94
CA HIS A 12 3.09 8.67 1.90
C HIS A 12 4.51 8.48 1.36
N LEU A 13 5.20 9.60 1.09
CA LEU A 13 6.59 9.58 0.62
C LEU A 13 7.51 8.96 1.67
N ALA A 14 7.36 9.30 2.94
CA ALA A 14 8.18 8.75 4.03
C ALA A 14 8.03 7.23 4.15
N ILE A 15 6.79 6.72 4.14
CA ILE A 15 6.51 5.27 4.20
C ILE A 15 7.08 4.57 2.95
N THR A 16 6.79 5.11 1.76
CA THR A 16 7.23 4.52 0.49
C THR A 16 8.75 4.54 0.33
N PHE A 17 9.38 5.64 0.70
CA PHE A 17 10.83 5.75 0.69
C PHE A 17 11.48 4.84 1.73
N GLY A 18 10.90 4.72 2.93
CA GLY A 18 11.36 3.82 3.99
C GLY A 18 11.42 2.36 3.52
N ILE A 19 10.32 1.84 2.96
CA ILE A 19 10.30 0.46 2.45
C ILE A 19 11.27 0.27 1.27
N VAL A 20 11.38 1.24 0.36
CA VAL A 20 12.33 1.19 -0.76
C VAL A 20 13.78 1.13 -0.25
N ALA A 21 14.13 1.98 0.73
CA ALA A 21 15.46 1.99 1.32
C ALA A 21 15.78 0.66 2.01
N ILE A 22 14.83 0.08 2.75
CA ILE A 22 15.01 -1.22 3.41
C ILE A 22 15.15 -2.35 2.40
N TYR A 23 14.34 -2.36 1.33
CA TYR A 23 14.48 -3.33 0.24
C TYR A 23 15.81 -3.22 -0.47
N PHE A 24 16.34 -2.01 -0.65
CA PHE A 24 17.63 -1.79 -1.28
C PHE A 24 18.80 -2.21 -0.38
N THR A 25 18.70 -2.05 0.94
CA THR A 25 19.80 -2.35 1.87
C THR A 25 19.83 -3.80 2.32
N LEU A 26 18.66 -4.41 2.57
CA LEU A 26 18.54 -5.78 3.07
C LEU A 26 18.23 -6.80 1.98
N GLY A 27 17.82 -6.32 0.80
CA GLY A 27 17.46 -7.19 -0.32
C GLY A 27 18.64 -7.79 -1.05
N ASP A 28 18.49 -9.02 -1.52
CA ASP A 28 19.44 -9.62 -2.45
C ASP A 28 19.19 -9.12 -3.87
N ILE A 29 19.80 -7.98 -4.21
CA ILE A 29 19.76 -7.39 -5.56
C ILE A 29 20.40 -8.34 -6.60
N THR A 30 21.28 -9.26 -6.18
CA THR A 30 21.93 -10.22 -7.07
C THR A 30 20.94 -11.30 -7.52
N ALA A 31 20.02 -11.70 -6.64
CA ALA A 31 18.92 -12.62 -6.99
C ALA A 31 18.06 -12.05 -8.14
N LEU A 32 17.80 -10.73 -8.15
CA LEU A 32 17.05 -10.06 -9.22
C LEU A 32 17.75 -10.12 -10.59
N LYS A 33 19.09 -10.06 -10.63
CA LYS A 33 19.86 -10.15 -11.89
C LYS A 33 19.74 -11.51 -12.56
N SER A 34 19.49 -12.55 -11.77
CA SER A 34 19.40 -13.92 -12.28
C SER A 34 18.00 -14.31 -12.77
N PHE A 35 16.99 -13.46 -12.51
CA PHE A 35 15.55 -13.71 -12.79
C PHE A 35 15.11 -15.16 -12.52
N LYS A 36 15.71 -15.79 -11.50
CA LYS A 36 15.41 -17.17 -11.15
C LYS A 36 14.06 -17.19 -10.47
N VAL A 37 13.11 -17.90 -11.09
CA VAL A 37 11.84 -18.22 -10.44
C VAL A 37 12.17 -19.15 -9.26
N PRO A 38 11.81 -18.79 -8.01
CA PRO A 38 12.07 -19.64 -6.86
C PRO A 38 11.32 -20.97 -6.99
N ALA A 39 11.92 -22.04 -6.46
CA ALA A 39 11.28 -23.35 -6.44
C ALA A 39 10.00 -23.28 -5.58
N LEU A 40 8.91 -23.82 -6.13
CA LEU A 40 7.61 -23.82 -5.45
C LEU A 40 7.47 -25.08 -4.60
N ASP A 41 7.37 -24.90 -3.28
CA ASP A 41 6.89 -25.90 -2.34
C ASP A 41 5.54 -25.47 -1.74
N ALA A 42 4.85 -26.38 -1.05
CA ALA A 42 3.52 -26.11 -0.46
C ALA A 42 3.52 -24.93 0.54
N SER A 43 4.66 -24.65 1.18
CA SER A 43 4.80 -23.54 2.13
C SER A 43 5.05 -22.18 1.47
N SER A 44 5.52 -22.20 0.22
CA SER A 44 5.93 -21.01 -0.53
C SER A 44 4.80 -20.37 -1.35
N VAL A 45 3.74 -21.14 -1.68
CA VAL A 45 2.61 -20.68 -2.51
C VAL A 45 1.92 -19.45 -1.93
N VAL A 46 1.85 -19.35 -0.59
CA VAL A 46 1.24 -18.18 0.08
C VAL A 46 1.97 -16.87 -0.23
N PHE A 47 3.29 -16.90 -0.40
CA PHE A 47 4.10 -15.71 -0.69
C PHE A 47 3.92 -15.23 -2.13
N LEU A 48 3.58 -16.14 -3.05
CA LEU A 48 3.23 -15.81 -4.43
C LEU A 48 1.85 -15.13 -4.52
N ALA A 49 0.89 -15.55 -3.69
CA ALA A 49 -0.43 -14.93 -3.61
C ALA A 49 -0.46 -13.64 -2.76
N LEU A 50 0.55 -13.41 -1.93
CA LEU A 50 0.56 -12.32 -0.94
C LEU A 50 0.36 -10.92 -1.55
N PRO A 51 0.94 -10.54 -2.71
CA PRO A 51 0.66 -9.25 -3.32
C PRO A 51 -0.82 -9.05 -3.64
N LEU A 52 -1.49 -10.06 -4.17
CA LEU A 52 -2.92 -9.99 -4.50
C LEU A 52 -3.76 -9.86 -3.24
N ILE A 53 -3.44 -10.65 -2.21
CA ILE A 53 -4.11 -10.58 -0.90
C ILE A 53 -3.93 -9.19 -0.28
N ALA A 54 -2.72 -8.65 -0.27
CA ALA A 54 -2.41 -7.35 0.31
C ALA A 54 -3.11 -6.21 -0.44
N VAL A 55 -3.12 -6.25 -1.78
CA VAL A 55 -3.83 -5.26 -2.61
C VAL A 55 -5.33 -5.32 -2.34
N PHE A 56 -5.92 -6.51 -2.29
CA PHE A 56 -7.34 -6.66 -2.00
C PHE A 56 -7.68 -6.19 -0.58
N ALA A 57 -6.96 -6.67 0.43
CA ALA A 57 -7.18 -6.33 1.84
C ALA A 57 -7.00 -4.83 2.08
N SER A 58 -5.94 -4.23 1.56
CA SER A 58 -5.69 -2.79 1.71
C SER A 58 -6.82 -1.95 1.09
N ASN A 59 -7.31 -2.32 -0.09
CA ASN A 59 -8.42 -1.64 -0.76
C ASN A 59 -9.76 -1.85 -0.04
N PHE A 60 -10.00 -3.06 0.46
CA PHE A 60 -11.21 -3.39 1.22
C PHE A 60 -11.28 -2.57 2.51
N VAL A 61 -10.21 -2.59 3.31
CA VAL A 61 -10.13 -1.81 4.55
C VAL A 61 -10.23 -0.32 4.26
N PHE A 62 -9.50 0.19 3.26
CA PHE A 62 -9.58 1.59 2.83
C PHE A 62 -11.03 2.03 2.55
N LYS A 63 -11.73 1.31 1.67
CA LYS A 63 -13.12 1.62 1.32
C LYS A 63 -14.05 1.52 2.52
N ASN A 64 -13.85 0.53 3.39
CA ASN A 64 -14.66 0.37 4.59
C ASN A 64 -14.45 1.52 5.59
N THR A 65 -13.22 2.00 5.74
CA THR A 65 -12.92 3.19 6.56
C THR A 65 -13.56 4.45 5.97
N LEU A 66 -13.51 4.65 4.65
CA LEU A 66 -14.13 5.82 4.02
C LEU A 66 -15.65 5.90 4.23
N LYS A 67 -16.33 4.75 4.30
CA LYS A 67 -17.78 4.70 4.59
C LYS A 67 -18.17 5.29 5.95
N GLN A 68 -17.23 5.39 6.89
CA GLN A 68 -17.49 6.01 8.20
C GLN A 68 -17.77 7.51 8.08
N ALA A 69 -17.33 8.16 6.99
CA ALA A 69 -17.57 9.57 6.72
C ALA A 69 -18.78 9.83 5.82
N LYS A 70 -19.68 8.85 5.64
CA LYS A 70 -20.83 8.96 4.71
C LYS A 70 -21.75 10.15 5.03
N ASP A 71 -21.97 10.43 6.31
CA ASP A 71 -22.92 11.44 6.80
C ASP A 71 -22.29 12.84 6.93
N ILE A 72 -20.96 12.93 6.75
CA ILE A 72 -20.25 14.20 6.75
C ILE A 72 -20.51 14.91 5.41
N LYS A 73 -20.90 16.18 5.46
CA LYS A 73 -21.21 16.96 4.24
C LYS A 73 -19.95 17.57 3.64
N GLU A 74 -19.19 18.29 4.46
CA GLU A 74 -18.01 19.03 4.01
C GLU A 74 -16.83 18.10 3.76
N LEU A 75 -16.16 18.28 2.62
CA LEU A 75 -14.98 17.47 2.24
C LEU A 75 -13.83 17.66 3.24
N GLU A 76 -13.70 18.86 3.79
CA GLU A 76 -12.63 19.20 4.74
C GLU A 76 -12.76 18.40 6.04
N ASP A 77 -13.98 18.16 6.51
CA ASP A 77 -14.26 17.38 7.72
C ASP A 77 -14.04 15.88 7.48
N LYS A 78 -14.09 15.42 6.22
CA LYS A 78 -13.76 14.03 5.85
C LYS A 78 -12.26 13.74 5.84
N PHE A 79 -11.42 14.77 5.90
CA PHE A 79 -9.98 14.61 5.74
C PHE A 79 -9.37 13.68 6.79
N GLY A 80 -9.80 13.75 8.05
CA GLY A 80 -9.28 12.89 9.11
C GLY A 80 -9.53 11.40 8.82
N VAL A 81 -10.73 11.06 8.34
CA VAL A 81 -11.06 9.68 7.93
C VAL A 81 -10.24 9.26 6.72
N TYR A 82 -10.05 10.14 5.74
CA TYR A 82 -9.24 9.85 4.55
C TYR A 82 -7.76 9.61 4.89
N GLN A 83 -7.19 10.43 5.77
CA GLN A 83 -5.82 10.30 6.26
C GLN A 83 -5.63 8.95 6.95
N THR A 84 -6.51 8.59 7.88
CA THR A 84 -6.47 7.30 8.58
C THR A 84 -6.60 6.13 7.61
N ALA A 85 -7.58 6.18 6.70
CA ALA A 85 -7.77 5.15 5.69
C ALA A 85 -6.52 4.95 4.84
N SER A 86 -5.90 6.06 4.39
CA SER A 86 -4.71 6.04 3.55
C SER A 86 -3.50 5.43 4.27
N ILE A 87 -3.26 5.83 5.52
CA ILE A 87 -2.16 5.30 6.35
C ILE A 87 -2.33 3.80 6.57
N ILE A 88 -3.53 3.34 6.92
CA ILE A 88 -3.82 1.90 7.11
C ILE A 88 -3.60 1.13 5.80
N ARG A 89 -4.06 1.68 4.67
CA ARG A 89 -3.87 1.09 3.34
C ARG A 89 -2.38 0.89 3.03
N TRP A 90 -1.54 1.88 3.29
CA TRP A 90 -0.09 1.78 3.07
C TRP A 90 0.57 0.83 4.07
N ALA A 91 0.17 0.84 5.34
CA ALA A 91 0.72 -0.07 6.35
C ALA A 91 0.47 -1.55 6.03
N ILE A 92 -0.70 -1.90 5.47
CA ILE A 92 -1.00 -3.27 5.02
C ILE A 92 -0.05 -3.70 3.89
N LEU A 93 0.19 -2.81 2.92
CA LEU A 93 1.08 -3.08 1.78
C LEU A 93 2.55 -3.16 2.23
N GLU A 94 2.99 -2.22 3.06
CA GLU A 94 4.34 -2.22 3.66
C GLU A 94 4.58 -3.50 4.47
N GLY A 95 3.63 -3.87 5.33
CA GLY A 95 3.71 -5.11 6.13
C GLY A 95 3.81 -6.37 5.26
N ALA A 96 3.04 -6.45 4.17
CA ALA A 96 3.14 -7.56 3.23
C ALA A 96 4.51 -7.60 2.52
N ALA A 97 5.06 -6.45 2.15
CA ALA A 97 6.40 -6.35 1.60
C ALA A 97 7.46 -6.78 2.63
N PHE A 98 7.36 -6.38 3.89
CA PHE A 98 8.28 -6.84 4.94
C PHE A 98 8.18 -8.35 5.20
N ILE A 99 6.98 -8.91 5.21
CA ILE A 99 6.77 -10.36 5.35
C ILE A 99 7.55 -11.14 4.28
N ILE A 100 7.48 -10.70 3.01
CA ILE A 100 8.26 -11.31 1.93
C ILE A 100 9.75 -11.15 2.18
N LEU A 101 10.20 -9.91 2.44
CA LEU A 101 11.62 -9.61 2.59
C LEU A 101 12.28 -10.42 3.71
N PHE A 102 11.63 -10.54 4.87
CA PHE A 102 12.22 -11.18 6.05
C PHE A 102 11.99 -12.69 6.11
N LEU A 103 10.85 -13.20 5.64
CA LEU A 103 10.53 -14.64 5.77
C LEU A 103 10.89 -15.46 4.53
N LYS A 104 10.81 -14.86 3.33
CA LYS A 104 11.08 -15.52 2.04
C LYS A 104 11.75 -14.54 1.06
N PRO A 105 13.01 -14.13 1.32
CA PRO A 105 13.73 -13.16 0.48
C PRO A 105 13.84 -13.58 -0.99
N ASP A 106 13.83 -14.89 -1.29
CA ASP A 106 13.81 -15.41 -2.67
C ASP A 106 12.58 -14.95 -3.48
N PHE A 107 11.52 -14.52 -2.79
CA PHE A 107 10.28 -13.99 -3.38
C PHE A 107 10.26 -12.45 -3.44
N MET A 108 11.40 -11.79 -3.19
CA MET A 108 11.56 -10.33 -3.20
C MET A 108 10.88 -9.63 -4.38
N LEU A 109 10.90 -10.23 -5.57
CA LEU A 109 10.24 -9.66 -6.76
C LEU A 109 8.76 -9.35 -6.51
N PHE A 110 8.05 -10.21 -5.78
CA PHE A 110 6.65 -10.01 -5.41
C PHE A 110 6.47 -8.84 -4.42
N GLY A 111 7.42 -8.66 -3.52
CA GLY A 111 7.49 -7.50 -2.64
C GLY A 111 7.71 -6.19 -3.41
N LEU A 112 8.58 -6.20 -4.43
CA LEU A 112 8.79 -5.05 -5.31
C LEU A 112 7.52 -4.67 -6.08
N LEU A 113 6.70 -5.64 -6.50
CA LEU A 113 5.40 -5.35 -7.13
C LEU A 113 4.45 -4.62 -6.17
N ILE A 114 4.45 -4.98 -4.88
CA ILE A 114 3.66 -4.29 -3.85
C ILE A 114 4.14 -2.85 -3.69
N ILE A 115 5.47 -2.64 -3.59
CA ILE A 115 6.07 -1.30 -3.47
C ILE A 115 5.74 -0.44 -4.69
N LEU A 116 5.86 -1.01 -5.90
CA LEU A 116 5.51 -0.32 -7.14
C LEU A 116 4.03 0.10 -7.14
N TYR A 117 3.12 -0.79 -6.74
CA TYR A 117 1.72 -0.44 -6.57
C TYR A 117 1.52 0.68 -5.55
N MET A 118 2.25 0.65 -4.43
CA MET A 118 2.17 1.65 -3.38
C MET A 118 2.50 3.06 -3.89
N VAL A 119 3.51 3.22 -4.77
CA VAL A 119 3.85 4.52 -5.40
C VAL A 119 2.65 5.13 -6.13
N PHE A 120 1.82 4.32 -6.80
CA PHE A 120 0.63 4.82 -7.50
C PHE A 120 -0.49 5.28 -6.54
N LEU A 121 -0.41 4.93 -5.26
CA LEU A 121 -1.36 5.32 -4.23
C LEU A 121 -1.09 6.69 -3.62
N SER A 122 -0.19 7.49 -4.21
CA SER A 122 0.06 8.86 -3.74
C SER A 122 -1.24 9.65 -3.64
N PRO A 123 -1.50 10.30 -2.49
CA PRO A 123 -2.72 11.06 -2.23
C PRO A 123 -2.72 12.36 -3.03
N THR A 124 -3.91 12.77 -3.50
CA THR A 124 -4.17 14.08 -4.12
C THR A 124 -5.58 14.53 -3.74
N LEU A 125 -5.87 15.83 -3.87
CA LEU A 125 -7.20 16.35 -3.60
C LEU A 125 -8.26 15.71 -4.53
N ASP A 126 -7.92 15.53 -5.80
CA ASP A 126 -8.84 14.94 -6.77
C ASP A 126 -9.07 13.44 -6.51
N LYS A 127 -8.02 12.70 -6.14
CA LYS A 127 -8.18 11.30 -5.69
C LYS A 127 -9.08 11.22 -4.47
N MET A 128 -8.92 12.10 -3.48
CA MET A 128 -9.77 12.11 -2.28
C MET A 128 -11.24 12.31 -2.65
N LYS A 129 -11.57 13.25 -3.54
CA LYS A 129 -12.94 13.47 -4.02
C LYS A 129 -13.50 12.20 -4.69
N ASN A 130 -12.75 11.65 -5.66
CA ASN A 130 -13.15 10.46 -6.41
C ASN A 130 -13.32 9.23 -5.51
N ASP A 131 -12.45 9.07 -4.51
CA ASP A 131 -12.49 7.96 -3.55
C ASP A 131 -13.78 8.03 -2.72
N PHE A 132 -14.18 9.21 -2.24
CA PHE A 132 -15.45 9.39 -1.51
C PHE A 132 -16.68 9.22 -2.39
N GLU A 133 -16.63 9.66 -3.65
CA GLU A 133 -17.71 9.40 -4.61
C GLU A 133 -17.88 7.89 -4.85
N SER A 134 -16.78 7.16 -5.00
CA SER A 134 -16.80 5.71 -5.26
C SER A 134 -17.47 4.87 -4.16
N VAL A 135 -17.47 5.37 -2.91
CA VAL A 135 -18.11 4.69 -1.77
C VAL A 135 -19.53 5.20 -1.49
N ARG A 136 -19.97 6.31 -2.11
CA ARG A 136 -21.34 6.83 -1.98
C ARG A 136 -22.34 6.09 -2.86
N ILE A 137 -21.88 5.51 -3.99
CA ILE A 137 -22.71 4.87 -5.02
C ILE A 137 -22.93 3.36 -4.73
N LYS A 138 -22.58 2.87 -3.53
CA LYS A 138 -22.77 1.47 -3.10
C LYS A 138 -23.41 1.41 -1.73
#